data_AF-A0A843CJY6-F1
#
_entry.id   AF-A0A843CJY6-F1
#
_cell.length_a   1.000
_cell.length_b   1.000
_cell.length_c   1.000
_cell.angle_alpha   90.00
_cell.angle_beta   90.00
_cell.angle_gamma   90.00
#
_symmetry.space_group_name_H-M   'P 1'
#
loop_
_entity.id
_entity.type
_entity.pdbx_description
1 polymer ?
#
loop_
_entity_poly.entity_id
_entity_poly.type
_entity_poly.pdbx_seq_one_letter_code
_entity_poly.pdbx_strand_id
1 'polypeptide(L)'
;MFTLVYILLLLPGISDKTASITEASSKMSQVENSILKTNISVSGLSRIDNDNFDFNLTNLGLEKLWDYEKFTVIISYNDGSGIVTRILTYGGTCSGYPSENQWCRQSISSDNIDSGILNTNEIMSARVTVNPTSTAALATIVVSTDNGVIATQTI
;
A
#
# COMPACT_ATOMS: atom_id res chain seq x y z
N MET A 1 51.48 19.86 -22.24
CA MET A 1 51.33 18.63 -21.43
C MET A 1 50.35 18.77 -20.26
N PHE A 2 50.24 19.92 -19.59
CA PHE A 2 49.35 20.09 -18.42
C PHE A 2 47.84 19.95 -18.70
N THR A 3 47.36 20.31 -19.90
CA THR A 3 45.94 20.20 -20.28
C THR A 3 45.45 18.76 -20.43
N LEU A 4 46.31 17.84 -20.88
CA LEU A 4 45.97 16.42 -21.08
C LEU A 4 45.83 15.68 -19.74
N VAL A 5 46.67 16.04 -18.75
CA VAL A 5 46.61 15.50 -17.37
C VAL A 5 45.33 15.96 -16.65
N TYR A 6 44.89 17.19 -16.91
CA TYR A 6 43.65 17.72 -16.31
C TYR A 6 42.39 17.02 -16.83
N ILE A 7 42.36 16.68 -18.13
CA ILE A 7 41.25 15.91 -18.72
C ILE A 7 41.24 14.49 -18.14
N LEU A 8 42.41 13.85 -18.00
CA LEU A 8 42.54 12.52 -17.41
C LEU A 8 42.08 12.44 -15.94
N LEU A 9 42.23 13.52 -15.17
CA LEU A 9 41.75 13.61 -13.78
C LEU A 9 40.23 13.86 -13.67
N LEU A 10 39.57 14.34 -14.72
CA LEU A 10 38.12 14.58 -14.74
C LEU A 10 37.32 13.34 -15.18
N LEU A 11 37.93 12.41 -15.92
CA LEU A 11 37.28 11.20 -16.41
C LEU A 11 36.71 10.29 -15.30
N PRO A 12 37.39 10.06 -14.16
CA PRO A 12 36.84 9.25 -13.06
C PRO A 12 35.59 9.89 -12.46
N GLY A 13 35.62 11.21 -12.21
CA GLY A 13 34.49 11.93 -11.61
C GLY A 13 33.27 12.07 -12.52
N ILE A 14 33.44 11.98 -13.84
CA ILE A 14 32.33 11.92 -14.81
C ILE A 14 31.74 10.51 -14.85
N SER A 15 32.58 9.46 -14.81
CA SER A 15 32.16 8.05 -14.82
C SER A 15 31.26 7.71 -13.63
N ASP A 16 31.64 8.12 -12.41
CA ASP A 16 30.86 7.86 -11.20
C ASP A 16 29.49 8.55 -11.25
N LYS A 17 29.45 9.77 -11.79
CA LYS A 17 28.20 10.51 -11.98
C LYS A 17 27.31 9.85 -13.05
N THR A 18 27.84 9.40 -14.17
CA THR A 18 27.05 8.68 -15.18
C THR A 18 26.53 7.34 -14.68
N ALA A 19 27.31 6.61 -13.87
CA ALA A 19 26.85 5.37 -13.24
C ALA A 19 25.64 5.65 -12.31
N SER A 20 25.76 6.66 -11.44
CA SER A 20 24.67 7.03 -10.52
C SER A 20 23.38 7.46 -11.24
N ILE A 21 23.49 8.20 -12.35
CA ILE A 21 22.34 8.61 -13.18
C ILE A 21 21.69 7.38 -13.82
N THR A 22 22.50 6.45 -14.33
CA THR A 22 21.99 5.22 -14.96
C THR A 22 21.24 4.36 -13.95
N GLU A 23 21.79 4.19 -12.74
CA GLU A 23 21.11 3.47 -11.65
C GLU A 23 19.80 4.14 -11.24
N ALA A 24 19.81 5.47 -11.05
CA ALA A 24 18.60 6.23 -10.73
C ALA A 24 17.54 6.09 -11.84
N SER A 25 17.95 6.18 -13.11
CA SER A 25 17.05 6.04 -14.26
C SER A 25 16.47 4.63 -14.35
N SER A 26 17.27 3.60 -14.08
CA SER A 26 16.80 2.22 -14.04
C SER A 26 15.79 1.99 -12.93
N LYS A 27 16.07 2.49 -11.71
CA LYS A 27 15.14 2.42 -10.57
C LYS A 27 13.83 3.16 -10.86
N MET A 28 13.91 4.36 -11.46
CA MET A 28 12.72 5.11 -11.86
C MET A 28 11.86 4.30 -12.85
N SER A 29 12.48 3.73 -13.88
CA SER A 29 11.78 2.90 -14.87
C SER A 29 11.16 1.64 -14.24
N GLN A 30 11.82 1.02 -13.27
CA GLN A 30 11.26 -0.11 -12.52
C GLN A 30 10.03 0.29 -11.70
N VAL A 31 10.08 1.43 -11.00
CA VAL A 31 8.94 1.95 -10.23
C VAL A 31 7.78 2.31 -11.16
N GLU A 32 8.04 3.02 -12.26
CA GLU A 32 7.01 3.35 -13.26
C GLU A 32 6.35 2.08 -13.83
N ASN A 33 7.14 1.05 -14.13
CA ASN A 33 6.61 -0.22 -14.62
C ASN A 33 5.78 -0.96 -13.56
N SER A 34 6.20 -0.94 -12.30
CA SER A 34 5.44 -1.51 -11.18
C SER A 34 4.10 -0.80 -11.00
N ILE A 35 4.09 0.54 -11.07
CA ILE A 35 2.86 1.36 -11.02
C ILE A 35 1.92 1.00 -12.17
N LEU A 36 2.42 0.96 -13.41
CA LEU A 36 1.62 0.65 -14.61
C LEU A 36 1.00 -0.75 -14.58
N LYS A 37 1.64 -1.70 -13.89
CA LYS A 37 1.15 -3.07 -13.73
C LYS A 37 0.26 -3.27 -12.50
N THR A 38 0.20 -2.30 -11.60
CA THR A 38 -0.58 -2.39 -10.38
C THR A 38 -1.97 -1.84 -10.62
N ASN A 39 -2.98 -2.66 -10.33
CA ASN A 39 -4.37 -2.26 -10.37
C ASN A 39 -5.06 -2.93 -9.20
N ILE A 40 -5.64 -2.14 -8.30
CA ILE A 40 -6.31 -2.64 -7.11
C ILE A 40 -7.73 -2.11 -7.03
N SER A 41 -8.59 -2.89 -6.40
CA SER A 41 -9.96 -2.49 -6.09
C SER A 41 -10.26 -2.79 -4.64
N VAL A 42 -10.90 -1.85 -3.95
CA VAL A 42 -11.44 -2.06 -2.61
C VAL A 42 -12.94 -2.27 -2.73
N SER A 43 -13.44 -3.31 -2.10
CA SER A 43 -14.86 -3.68 -2.15
C SER A 43 -15.31 -4.26 -0.82
N GLY A 44 -16.62 -4.46 -0.65
CA GLY A 44 -17.15 -5.14 0.54
C GLY A 44 -16.85 -4.42 1.86
N LEU A 45 -16.61 -3.10 1.83
CA LEU A 45 -16.50 -2.31 3.04
C LEU A 45 -17.80 -2.50 3.84
N SER A 46 -17.69 -2.88 5.10
CA SER A 46 -18.85 -3.10 5.95
C SER A 46 -18.49 -2.82 7.39
N ARG A 47 -19.47 -2.30 8.14
CA ARG A 47 -19.35 -2.08 9.57
C ARG A 47 -19.85 -3.32 10.29
N ILE A 48 -19.01 -3.93 11.13
CA ILE A 48 -19.36 -5.15 11.86
C ILE A 48 -19.88 -4.81 13.26
N ASP A 49 -19.25 -3.84 13.93
CA ASP A 49 -19.74 -3.22 15.15
C ASP A 49 -19.36 -1.73 15.18
N ASN A 50 -19.31 -1.08 16.34
CA ASN A 50 -19.02 0.34 16.41
C ASN A 50 -17.54 0.69 16.19
N ASP A 51 -16.63 -0.25 16.45
CA ASP A 51 -15.18 -0.03 16.35
C ASP A 51 -14.60 -0.77 15.14
N ASN A 52 -15.29 -1.79 14.64
CA ASN A 52 -14.74 -2.74 13.70
C ASN A 52 -15.36 -2.66 12.31
N PHE A 53 -14.48 -2.65 11.30
CA PHE A 53 -14.84 -2.61 9.88
C PHE A 53 -14.08 -3.70 9.11
N ASP A 54 -14.77 -4.31 8.16
CA ASP A 54 -14.20 -5.29 7.23
C ASP A 54 -14.20 -4.71 5.82
N PHE A 55 -13.16 -5.02 5.04
CA PHE A 55 -13.10 -4.70 3.62
C PHE A 55 -12.31 -5.75 2.86
N ASN A 56 -12.53 -5.82 1.55
CA ASN A 56 -11.82 -6.70 0.64
C ASN A 56 -10.93 -5.88 -0.30
N LEU A 57 -9.68 -6.28 -0.45
CA LEU A 57 -8.74 -5.74 -1.43
C LEU A 57 -8.51 -6.79 -2.53
N THR A 58 -8.90 -6.47 -3.75
CA THR A 58 -8.71 -7.32 -4.92
C THR A 58 -7.54 -6.79 -5.75
N ASN A 59 -6.61 -7.67 -6.10
CA ASN A 59 -5.57 -7.35 -7.07
C ASN A 59 -6.05 -7.68 -8.48
N LEU A 60 -6.29 -6.65 -9.29
CA LEU A 60 -6.69 -6.75 -10.70
C LEU A 60 -5.49 -6.55 -11.65
N GLY A 61 -4.32 -6.25 -11.11
CA GLY A 61 -3.08 -5.97 -11.83
C GLY A 61 -2.22 -7.21 -12.02
N LEU A 62 -1.08 -7.02 -12.67
CA LEU A 62 -0.06 -8.05 -12.92
C LEU A 62 1.06 -8.01 -11.87
N GLU A 63 1.12 -6.95 -11.06
CA GLU A 63 2.10 -6.82 -9.97
C GLU A 63 1.63 -7.60 -8.74
N LYS A 64 2.56 -8.33 -8.11
CA LYS A 64 2.30 -9.05 -6.86
C LYS A 64 2.41 -8.11 -5.68
N LEU A 65 1.46 -8.18 -4.75
CA LEU A 65 1.39 -7.28 -3.59
C LEU A 65 1.69 -8.07 -2.30
N TRP A 66 2.73 -7.67 -1.59
CA TRP A 66 3.23 -8.43 -0.42
C TRP A 66 3.80 -7.55 0.69
N ASP A 67 4.28 -6.34 0.37
CA ASP A 67 4.88 -5.41 1.34
C ASP A 67 3.81 -4.58 2.05
N TYR A 68 2.91 -5.28 2.75
CA TYR A 68 1.75 -4.67 3.43
C TYR A 68 2.15 -3.68 4.52
N GLU A 69 3.37 -3.77 5.06
CA GLU A 69 3.90 -2.79 6.03
C GLU A 69 4.06 -1.39 5.42
N LYS A 70 4.28 -1.31 4.10
CA LYS A 70 4.37 -0.04 3.38
C LYS A 70 3.05 0.45 2.82
N PHE A 71 1.96 -0.31 3.02
CA PHE A 71 0.65 0.13 2.56
C PHE A 71 0.11 1.19 3.51
N THR A 72 -0.56 2.18 2.94
CA THR A 72 -1.26 3.20 3.73
C THR A 72 -2.75 2.92 3.65
N VAL A 73 -3.36 2.61 4.79
CA VAL A 73 -4.82 2.48 4.90
C VAL A 73 -5.34 3.65 5.72
N ILE A 74 -6.28 4.39 5.13
CA ILE A 74 -6.92 5.55 5.76
C ILE A 74 -8.41 5.26 5.84
N ILE A 75 -9.00 5.51 7.00
CA ILE A 75 -10.43 5.42 7.20
C ILE A 75 -10.98 6.76 7.68
N SER A 76 -12.10 7.18 7.12
CA SER A 76 -12.88 8.34 7.55
C SER A 76 -14.28 7.90 7.94
N TYR A 77 -14.71 8.25 9.14
CA TYR A 77 -16.00 7.86 9.71
C TYR A 77 -16.51 8.94 10.67
N ASN A 78 -17.75 8.83 11.16
CA ASN A 78 -18.31 9.77 12.11
C ASN A 78 -18.30 9.20 13.54
N ASP A 79 -17.71 9.93 14.49
CA ASP A 79 -17.57 9.54 15.91
C ASP A 79 -18.68 10.09 16.82
N GLY A 80 -19.69 10.73 16.24
CA GLY A 80 -20.80 11.40 16.93
C GLY A 80 -20.58 12.90 17.16
N SER A 81 -19.32 13.34 17.17
CA SER A 81 -18.94 14.76 17.25
C SER A 81 -18.65 15.36 15.88
N GLY A 82 -18.19 14.53 14.92
CA GLY A 82 -17.94 14.93 13.55
C GLY A 82 -17.29 13.83 12.72
N ILE A 83 -16.80 14.19 11.54
CA ILE A 83 -16.01 13.30 10.69
C ILE A 83 -14.58 13.26 11.22
N VAL A 84 -14.10 12.05 11.53
CA VAL A 84 -12.73 11.78 11.95
C VAL A 84 -12.04 10.95 10.87
N THR A 85 -10.81 11.35 10.53
CA THR A 85 -9.94 10.60 9.61
C THR A 85 -8.75 10.02 10.38
N ARG A 86 -8.44 8.75 10.13
CA ARG A 86 -7.35 8.01 10.77
C ARG A 86 -6.51 7.28 9.74
N ILE A 87 -5.20 7.36 9.91
CA ILE A 87 -4.23 6.51 9.25
C ILE A 87 -4.03 5.28 10.15
N LEU A 88 -4.19 4.09 9.58
CA LEU A 88 -4.14 2.84 10.31
C LEU A 88 -2.76 2.19 10.16
N THR A 89 -2.23 1.67 11.26
CA THR A 89 -0.96 0.94 11.24
C THR A 89 -1.21 -0.52 10.90
N TYR A 90 -0.35 -1.14 10.08
CA TYR A 90 -0.46 -2.56 9.78
C TYR A 90 -0.07 -3.40 11.00
N GLY A 91 -1.00 -4.22 11.47
CA GLY A 91 -0.86 -5.12 12.63
C GLY A 91 -0.47 -6.56 12.26
N GLY A 92 -0.19 -6.85 10.99
CA GLY A 92 0.16 -8.19 10.53
C GLY A 92 -1.05 -9.04 10.13
N THR A 93 -0.95 -10.35 10.37
CA THR A 93 -2.04 -11.31 10.10
C THR A 93 -2.86 -11.55 11.36
N CYS A 94 -4.19 -11.56 11.24
CA CYS A 94 -5.10 -11.65 12.38
C CYS A 94 -6.20 -12.71 12.18
N SER A 95 -6.55 -13.43 13.24
CA SER A 95 -7.74 -14.29 13.29
C SER A 95 -8.99 -13.56 13.80
N GLY A 96 -8.79 -12.50 14.59
CA GLY A 96 -9.82 -11.59 15.12
C GLY A 96 -9.69 -10.19 14.51
N TYR A 97 -10.01 -9.17 15.30
CA TYR A 97 -9.78 -7.77 14.97
C TYR A 97 -8.43 -7.28 15.50
N PRO A 98 -7.77 -6.32 14.83
CA PRO A 98 -6.50 -5.78 15.28
C PRO A 98 -6.68 -4.84 16.48
N SER A 99 -5.58 -4.26 16.99
CA SER A 99 -5.70 -3.26 18.06
C SER A 99 -6.27 -1.94 17.53
N GLU A 100 -6.58 -1.01 18.43
CA GLU A 100 -7.11 0.30 18.08
C GLU A 100 -6.23 1.04 17.05
N ASN A 101 -6.87 1.63 16.04
CA ASN A 101 -6.23 2.35 14.94
C ASN A 101 -5.23 1.50 14.13
N GLN A 102 -5.51 0.20 14.03
CA GLN A 102 -4.74 -0.72 13.21
C GLN A 102 -5.63 -1.40 12.16
N TRP A 103 -4.97 -1.92 11.14
CA TRP A 103 -5.56 -2.81 10.16
C TRP A 103 -4.73 -4.09 10.07
N CYS A 104 -5.36 -5.21 9.73
CA CYS A 104 -4.67 -6.48 9.57
C CYS A 104 -5.24 -7.26 8.40
N ARG A 105 -4.40 -8.14 7.87
CA ARG A 105 -4.82 -9.13 6.88
C ARG A 105 -5.44 -10.31 7.60
N GLN A 106 -6.68 -10.66 7.27
CA GLN A 106 -7.30 -11.86 7.80
C GLN A 106 -6.94 -13.09 6.96
N SER A 107 -7.19 -13.01 5.65
CA SER A 107 -6.98 -14.13 4.73
C SER A 107 -6.84 -13.64 3.29
N ILE A 108 -6.32 -14.50 2.42
CA ILE A 108 -6.30 -14.32 0.97
C ILE A 108 -7.06 -15.50 0.36
N SER A 109 -8.05 -15.21 -0.49
CA SER A 109 -8.82 -16.22 -1.20
C SER A 109 -7.96 -16.87 -2.28
N SER A 110 -7.99 -18.20 -2.36
CA SER A 110 -7.28 -18.96 -3.41
C SER A 110 -5.75 -18.83 -3.37
N ASP A 111 -5.18 -18.60 -2.19
CA ASP A 111 -3.74 -18.44 -1.92
C ASP A 111 -2.93 -19.76 -2.12
N ASN A 112 -2.89 -20.23 -3.36
CA ASN A 112 -2.28 -21.52 -3.73
C ASN A 112 -0.96 -21.38 -4.48
N ILE A 113 -0.65 -20.19 -5.01
CA ILE A 113 0.55 -19.94 -5.82
C ILE A 113 1.70 -19.52 -4.90
N ASP A 114 1.53 -18.38 -4.21
CA ASP A 114 2.55 -17.78 -3.36
C ASP A 114 1.93 -17.40 -2.01
N SER A 115 2.12 -18.25 -1.00
CA SER A 115 1.43 -18.09 0.29
C SER A 115 1.70 -16.72 0.92
N GLY A 116 0.62 -16.01 1.25
CA GLY A 116 0.66 -14.71 1.89
C GLY A 116 1.05 -13.56 0.96
N ILE A 117 1.07 -13.77 -0.35
CA ILE A 117 1.25 -12.74 -1.37
C ILE A 117 -0.07 -12.60 -2.13
N LEU A 118 -0.54 -11.38 -2.32
CA LEU A 118 -1.76 -11.11 -3.06
C LEU A 118 -1.45 -11.07 -4.57
N ASN A 119 -1.65 -12.20 -5.23
CA ASN A 119 -1.43 -12.38 -6.66
C ASN A 119 -2.58 -11.80 -7.49
N THR A 120 -2.37 -11.75 -8.80
CA THR A 120 -3.38 -11.33 -9.78
C THR A 120 -4.67 -12.15 -9.62
N ASN A 121 -5.79 -11.45 -9.55
CA ASN A 121 -7.15 -11.95 -9.36
C ASN A 121 -7.44 -12.61 -8.01
N GLU A 122 -6.54 -12.50 -7.03
CA GLU A 122 -6.81 -12.90 -5.66
C GLU A 122 -7.48 -11.76 -4.87
N ILE A 123 -8.21 -12.13 -3.81
CA ILE A 123 -8.94 -11.21 -2.94
C ILE A 123 -8.42 -11.40 -1.52
N MET A 124 -7.90 -10.32 -0.94
CA MET A 124 -7.53 -10.26 0.47
C MET A 124 -8.69 -9.73 1.29
N SER A 125 -9.07 -10.46 2.35
CA SER A 125 -9.96 -9.94 3.38
C SER A 125 -9.13 -9.25 4.46
N ALA A 126 -9.48 -8.02 4.77
CA ALA A 126 -8.80 -7.18 5.73
C ALA A 126 -9.77 -6.61 6.76
N ARG A 127 -9.24 -6.42 7.97
CA ARG A 127 -10.01 -5.97 9.13
C ARG A 127 -9.38 -4.73 9.73
N VAL A 128 -10.23 -3.86 10.25
CA VAL A 128 -9.86 -2.57 10.81
C VAL A 128 -10.54 -2.40 12.16
N THR A 129 -9.81 -1.83 13.11
CA THR A 129 -10.37 -1.34 14.38
C THR A 129 -10.06 0.13 14.52
N VAL A 130 -11.08 0.95 14.77
CA VAL A 130 -10.97 2.41 14.89
C VAL A 130 -11.07 2.88 16.33
N ASN A 131 -10.39 3.98 16.66
CA ASN A 131 -10.62 4.73 17.89
C ASN A 131 -10.47 6.24 17.60
N PRO A 132 -11.45 7.11 17.93
CA PRO A 132 -12.66 6.84 18.75
C PRO A 132 -13.71 5.96 18.06
N THR A 133 -14.67 5.47 18.83
CA THR A 133 -15.75 4.61 18.34
C THR A 133 -16.62 5.28 17.27
N SER A 134 -16.93 4.57 16.20
CA SER A 134 -17.82 5.06 15.15
C SER A 134 -19.29 5.02 15.60
N THR A 135 -20.01 6.12 15.39
CA THR A 135 -21.44 6.21 15.64
C THR A 135 -22.27 6.10 14.36
N ALA A 136 -21.71 6.39 13.19
CA ALA A 136 -22.42 6.29 11.91
C ALA A 136 -22.06 5.04 11.11
N ALA A 137 -23.02 4.54 10.32
CA ALA A 137 -22.79 3.43 9.40
C ALA A 137 -21.92 3.83 8.21
N LEU A 138 -21.90 5.12 7.86
CA LEU A 138 -21.14 5.64 6.73
C LEU A 138 -19.65 5.71 7.08
N ALA A 139 -18.83 5.17 6.19
CA ALA A 139 -17.38 5.21 6.28
C ALA A 139 -16.76 5.20 4.89
N THR A 140 -15.63 5.89 4.75
CA THR A 140 -14.80 5.87 3.55
C THR A 140 -13.45 5.25 3.90
N ILE A 141 -13.03 4.24 3.15
CA ILE A 141 -11.71 3.65 3.26
C ILE A 141 -10.90 3.95 2.00
N VAL A 142 -9.64 4.32 2.19
CA VAL A 142 -8.66 4.55 1.13
C VAL A 142 -7.49 3.62 1.40
N VAL A 143 -7.08 2.86 0.39
CA VAL A 143 -5.92 1.97 0.46
C VAL A 143 -4.92 2.42 -0.59
N SER A 144 -3.68 2.64 -0.19
CA SER A 144 -2.55 2.91 -1.07
C SER A 144 -1.52 1.80 -0.94
N THR A 145 -1.10 1.24 -2.07
CA THR A 145 -0.01 0.25 -2.15
C THR A 145 1.35 0.89 -1.92
N ASP A 146 2.38 0.06 -1.73
CA ASP A 146 3.79 0.45 -1.57
C ASP A 146 4.35 1.25 -2.75
N ASN A 147 3.82 1.02 -3.96
CA ASN A 147 4.16 1.77 -5.17
C ASN A 147 3.21 2.96 -5.45
N GLY A 148 2.27 3.27 -4.54
CA GLY A 148 1.47 4.49 -4.59
C GLY A 148 0.17 4.41 -5.41
N VAL A 149 -0.24 3.22 -5.86
CA VAL A 149 -1.57 3.05 -6.48
C VAL A 149 -2.64 3.06 -5.40
N ILE A 150 -3.74 3.79 -5.65
CA ILE A 150 -4.78 4.06 -4.66
C ILE A 150 -6.11 3.47 -5.12
N ALA A 151 -6.84 2.86 -4.19
CA ALA A 151 -8.25 2.51 -4.34
C ALA A 151 -9.06 3.07 -3.17
N THR A 152 -10.34 3.34 -3.41
CA THR A 152 -11.23 3.96 -2.42
C THR A 152 -12.61 3.32 -2.49
N GLN A 153 -13.22 3.10 -1.33
CA GLN A 153 -14.60 2.65 -1.22
C GLN A 153 -15.30 3.45 -0.13
N THR A 154 -16.57 3.79 -0.36
CA THR A 154 -17.46 4.40 0.64
C THR A 154 -18.70 3.54 0.81
N ILE A 155 -19.22 3.50 2.03
CA ILE A 155 -20.54 2.94 2.37
C ILE A 155 -21.45 4.00 2.96
#